data_AF-A0A920FU65-F1
#
_entry.id   AF-A0A920FU65-F1
#
_cell.length_a   1.000
_cell.length_b   1.000
_cell.length_c   1.000
_cell.angle_alpha   90.00
_cell.angle_beta   90.00
_cell.angle_gamma   90.00
#
_symmetry.space_group_name_H-M   'P 1'
#
loop_
_entity.id
_entity.type
_entity.pdbx_description
1 polymer ?
#
loop_
_entity_poly.entity_id
_entity_poly.type
_entity_poly.pdbx_seq_one_letter_code
_entity_poly.pdbx_strand_id
1 'polypeptide(L)'
;MDEIPFQKLDFWDDKHFTKPYDGVLRNTGFFEFSRGCMHRCHYCINRAFQVFQEEAGKVRRNKSPRRLIDEVKFLNKKRNLVLVMFTDDNFLGRQPKELNEFFELWEKEVNIPYWINTCIETVNEQNLPLLKKSGCVGIAIGLRDR
;
A
#
# COMPACT_ATOMS: atom_id res chain seq x y z
N MET A 1 2.75 -12.26 4.99
CA MET A 1 2.35 -11.43 6.14
C MET A 1 0.92 -11.71 6.56
N ASP A 2 0.34 -12.84 6.14
CA ASP A 2 -1.09 -13.08 6.27
C ASP A 2 -1.49 -13.47 7.69
N GLU A 3 -0.53 -13.93 8.48
CA GLU A 3 -0.68 -14.30 9.88
C GLU A 3 -0.72 -13.08 10.82
N ILE A 4 -0.32 -11.89 10.36
CA ILE A 4 -0.35 -10.67 11.17
C ILE A 4 -1.81 -10.28 11.41
N PRO A 5 -2.25 -10.03 12.66
CA PRO A 5 -3.62 -9.64 12.95
C PRO A 5 -3.98 -8.32 12.27
N PHE A 6 -5.28 -8.11 12.01
CA PHE A 6 -5.76 -6.83 11.50
C PHE A 6 -5.38 -5.70 12.46
N GLN A 7 -5.09 -4.52 11.89
CA GLN A 7 -4.76 -3.33 12.67
C GLN A 7 -5.85 -3.02 13.72
N LYS A 8 -5.43 -2.82 14.97
CA LYS A 8 -6.31 -2.37 16.05
C LYS A 8 -6.32 -0.85 16.08
N LEU A 9 -7.27 -0.25 15.37
CA LEU A 9 -7.39 1.20 15.29
C LEU A 9 -8.23 1.80 16.42
N ASP A 10 -8.93 0.99 17.20
CA ASP A 10 -9.88 1.43 18.23
C ASP A 10 -9.22 2.24 19.38
N PHE A 11 -7.90 2.16 19.53
CA PHE A 11 -7.13 2.96 20.50
C PHE A 11 -6.95 4.43 20.09
N TRP A 12 -7.12 4.76 18.81
CA TRP A 12 -6.81 6.08 18.26
C TRP A 12 -8.06 6.92 17.99
N ASP A 13 -8.00 8.20 18.37
CA ASP A 13 -9.00 9.22 18.06
C ASP A 13 -9.19 9.42 16.54
N ASP A 14 -10.38 9.84 16.12
CA ASP A 14 -10.73 10.10 14.70
C ASP A 14 -9.82 11.12 14.00
N LYS A 15 -9.24 12.06 14.75
CA LYS A 15 -8.28 13.06 14.24
C LYS A 15 -7.02 12.41 13.64
N HIS A 16 -6.65 11.19 14.06
CA HIS A 16 -5.50 10.49 13.50
C HIS A 16 -5.75 10.03 12.06
N PHE A 17 -7.02 9.82 11.70
CA PHE A 17 -7.46 9.32 10.40
C PHE A 17 -7.95 10.43 9.48
N THR A 18 -8.35 11.58 10.03
CA THR A 18 -8.73 12.74 9.23
C THR A 18 -7.49 13.45 8.70
N LYS A 19 -7.27 13.40 7.37
CA LYS A 19 -6.11 14.03 6.70
C LYS A 19 -6.56 14.98 5.60
N PRO A 20 -5.84 16.09 5.39
CA PRO A 20 -6.07 16.95 4.24
C PRO A 20 -5.64 16.21 2.96
N TYR A 21 -6.55 16.12 2.00
CA TYR A 21 -6.25 15.64 0.64
C TYR A 21 -7.09 16.45 -0.34
N ASP A 22 -6.41 17.08 -1.31
CA ASP A 22 -7.04 17.97 -2.30
C ASP A 22 -7.82 19.13 -1.63
N GLY A 23 -7.20 19.79 -0.65
CA GLY A 23 -7.78 20.93 0.07
C GLY A 23 -8.93 20.59 1.04
N VAL A 24 -9.36 19.32 1.11
CA VAL A 24 -10.48 18.88 1.95
C VAL A 24 -10.00 17.88 2.99
N LEU A 25 -10.53 17.99 4.21
CA LEU A 25 -10.31 16.98 5.24
C LEU A 25 -11.11 15.71 4.90
N ARG A 26 -10.39 14.60 4.74
CA ARG A 26 -10.96 13.30 4.36
C ARG A 26 -10.65 12.29 5.45
N ASN A 27 -11.59 11.39 5.72
CA ASN A 27 -11.33 10.25 6.60
C ASN A 27 -10.53 9.17 5.85
N THR A 28 -9.30 8.94 6.30
CA THR A 28 -8.32 8.13 5.59
C THR A 28 -7.93 6.88 6.38
N GLY A 29 -7.63 5.80 5.66
CA GLY A 29 -7.08 4.59 6.26
C GLY A 29 -5.67 4.31 5.72
N PHE A 30 -4.74 3.96 6.61
CA PHE A 30 -3.38 3.59 6.23
C PHE A 30 -3.24 2.08 6.22
N PHE A 31 -2.79 1.53 5.11
CA PHE A 31 -2.63 0.09 4.95
C PHE A 31 -1.29 -0.22 4.30
N GLU A 32 -0.69 -1.28 4.77
CA GLU A 32 0.48 -1.89 4.14
C GLU A 32 0.00 -3.10 3.32
N PHE A 33 0.40 -3.15 2.06
CA PHE A 33 0.28 -4.37 1.26
C PHE A 33 1.56 -5.21 1.32
N SER A 34 2.68 -4.56 1.63
CA SER A 34 4.00 -5.14 1.83
C SER A 34 4.82 -4.32 2.84
N ARG A 35 5.86 -4.95 3.39
CA ARG A 35 6.88 -4.30 4.21
C ARG A 35 8.26 -4.56 3.61
N GLY A 36 9.06 -3.50 3.51
CA GLY A 36 10.42 -3.54 2.99
C GLY A 36 10.47 -3.40 1.47
N CYS A 37 11.66 -3.09 0.96
CA CYS A 37 11.94 -2.91 -0.46
C CYS A 37 13.14 -3.76 -0.89
N MET A 38 13.08 -4.34 -2.09
CA MET A 38 14.18 -5.14 -2.63
C MET A 38 15.36 -4.28 -3.10
N HIS A 39 15.15 -2.99 -3.36
CA HIS A 39 16.20 -2.09 -3.82
C HIS A 39 17.16 -1.69 -2.69
N ARG A 40 18.45 -1.55 -3.02
CA ARG A 40 19.54 -1.19 -2.09
C ARG A 40 20.02 0.25 -2.28
N CYS A 41 19.05 1.13 -2.29
CA CYS A 41 19.19 2.56 -2.46
C CYS A 41 20.17 3.19 -1.44
N HIS A 42 21.26 3.83 -1.89
CA HIS A 42 22.31 4.38 -0.99
C HIS A 42 21.79 5.33 0.08
N TYR A 43 20.85 6.21 -0.28
CA TYR A 43 20.26 7.20 0.63
C TYR A 43 19.08 6.66 1.46
N CYS A 44 18.60 5.45 1.20
CA CYS A 44 17.36 4.94 1.79
C CYS A 44 17.63 4.06 3.01
N ILE A 45 16.84 4.25 4.06
CA ILE A 45 16.89 3.43 5.27
C ILE A 45 16.64 1.94 4.99
N ASN A 46 15.90 1.61 3.92
CA ASN A 46 15.66 0.22 3.52
C ASN A 46 16.96 -0.56 3.29
N ARG A 47 18.06 0.10 2.86
CA ARG A 47 19.37 -0.55 2.76
C ARG A 47 19.90 -0.95 4.14
N ALA A 48 19.79 -0.08 5.14
CA ALA A 48 20.21 -0.39 6.50
C ALA A 48 19.33 -1.51 7.10
N PHE A 49 18.02 -1.47 6.88
CA PHE A 49 17.12 -2.54 7.32
C PHE A 49 17.45 -3.89 6.70
N GLN A 50 17.88 -3.95 5.43
CA GLN A 50 18.33 -5.20 4.83
C GLN A 50 19.55 -5.81 5.53
N VAL A 51 20.44 -4.98 6.06
CA VAL A 51 21.61 -5.44 6.84
C VAL A 51 21.18 -5.85 8.25
N PHE A 52 20.41 -5.01 8.95
CA PHE A 52 19.98 -5.30 10.32
C PHE A 52 19.00 -6.48 10.43
N GLN A 53 18.29 -6.79 9.34
CA GLN A 53 17.30 -7.87 9.29
C GLN A 53 17.76 -9.05 8.42
N GLU A 54 19.06 -9.20 8.19
CA GLU A 54 19.61 -10.27 7.34
C GLU A 54 19.18 -11.67 7.81
N GLU A 55 19.13 -11.88 9.14
CA GLU A 55 18.70 -13.14 9.75
C GLU A 55 17.16 -13.28 9.87
N ALA A 56 16.41 -12.19 9.66
CA ALA A 56 14.95 -12.16 9.84
C ALA A 56 14.17 -12.69 8.61
N GLY A 57 14.88 -13.27 7.63
CA GLY A 57 14.31 -13.91 6.45
C GLY A 57 14.15 -12.95 5.27
N LYS A 58 12.96 -12.94 4.64
CA LYS A 58 12.75 -12.19 3.40
C LYS A 58 12.80 -10.67 3.65
N VAL A 59 13.62 -9.98 2.85
CA VAL A 59 13.75 -8.51 2.82
C VAL A 59 12.41 -7.82 2.59
N ARG A 60 11.67 -8.25 1.56
CA ARG A 60 10.31 -7.77 1.28
C ARG A 60 9.32 -8.86 1.59
N ARG A 61 8.33 -8.51 2.38
CA ARG A 61 7.27 -9.41 2.83
C ARG A 61 5.94 -8.88 2.35
N ASN A 62 5.11 -9.77 1.81
CA ASN A 62 3.85 -9.43 1.20
C ASN A 62 2.68 -9.93 2.04
N LYS A 63 1.58 -9.17 2.06
CA LYS A 63 0.24 -9.72 2.30
C LYS A 63 -0.33 -10.25 0.99
N SER A 64 -1.10 -11.33 1.01
CA SER A 64 -1.90 -11.72 -0.16
C SER A 64 -2.96 -10.66 -0.48
N PRO A 65 -3.41 -10.54 -1.75
CA PRO A 65 -4.50 -9.63 -2.13
C PRO A 65 -5.73 -9.82 -1.26
N ARG A 66 -6.21 -11.07 -1.13
CA ARG A 66 -7.35 -11.42 -0.26
C ARG A 66 -7.18 -10.90 1.17
N ARG A 67 -6.01 -11.12 1.78
CA ARG A 67 -5.73 -10.66 3.15
C ARG A 67 -5.89 -9.16 3.30
N LEU A 68 -5.32 -8.40 2.37
CA LEU A 68 -5.43 -6.94 2.37
C LEU A 68 -6.89 -6.49 2.24
N ILE A 69 -7.63 -7.08 1.29
CA ILE A 69 -9.03 -6.73 1.05
C ILE A 69 -9.89 -6.98 2.30
N ASP A 70 -9.70 -8.12 2.96
CA ASP A 70 -10.43 -8.43 4.20
C ASP A 70 -10.11 -7.44 5.33
N GLU A 71 -8.85 -7.03 5.44
CA GLU A 71 -8.42 -6.03 6.42
C GLU A 71 -9.05 -4.67 6.15
N VAL A 72 -9.02 -4.20 4.90
CA VAL A 72 -9.63 -2.93 4.50
C VAL A 72 -11.13 -2.95 4.74
N LYS A 73 -11.83 -4.02 4.35
CA LYS A 73 -13.28 -4.16 4.59
C LYS A 73 -13.60 -4.16 6.08
N PHE A 74 -12.81 -4.87 6.88
CA PHE A 74 -13.01 -4.93 8.33
C PHE A 74 -12.93 -3.55 8.98
N LEU A 75 -11.93 -2.75 8.61
CA LEU A 75 -11.74 -1.41 9.16
C LEU A 75 -12.72 -0.38 8.56
N ASN A 76 -13.05 -0.51 7.27
CA ASN A 76 -13.99 0.38 6.61
C ASN A 76 -15.38 0.31 7.22
N LYS A 77 -15.85 -0.88 7.64
CA LYS A 77 -17.15 -1.05 8.33
C LYS A 77 -17.31 -0.17 9.57
N LYS A 78 -16.21 0.12 10.27
CA LYS A 78 -16.22 0.94 11.48
C LYS A 78 -15.96 2.42 11.22
N ARG A 79 -15.14 2.72 10.21
CA ARG A 79 -14.57 4.06 10.03
C ARG A 79 -15.12 4.81 8.82
N ASN A 80 -15.82 4.18 7.87
CA ASN A 80 -16.30 4.84 6.65
C ASN A 80 -15.17 5.61 5.93
N LEU A 81 -14.13 4.88 5.54
CA LEU A 81 -12.95 5.41 4.87
C LEU A 81 -13.35 5.96 3.50
N VAL A 82 -12.91 7.18 3.20
CA VAL A 82 -13.15 7.82 1.89
C VAL A 82 -11.90 7.83 1.01
N LEU A 83 -10.74 7.51 1.58
CA LEU A 83 -9.46 7.41 0.89
C LEU A 83 -8.56 6.41 1.63
N VAL A 84 -7.89 5.54 0.88
CA VAL A 84 -6.87 4.63 1.40
C VAL A 84 -5.47 5.11 1.00
N MET A 85 -4.57 5.21 1.97
CA MET A 85 -3.17 5.55 1.76
C MET A 85 -2.33 4.28 1.95
N PHE A 86 -1.76 3.76 0.87
CA PHE A 86 -0.84 2.64 0.96
C PHE A 86 0.54 3.11 1.42
N THR A 87 1.07 2.45 2.44
CA THR A 87 2.36 2.82 3.07
C THR A 87 3.52 1.95 2.60
N ASP A 88 3.31 1.19 1.52
CA ASP A 88 4.33 0.37 0.88
C ASP A 88 5.51 1.21 0.40
N ASP A 89 6.74 0.72 0.56
CA ASP A 89 7.93 1.35 -0.03
C ASP A 89 7.96 1.24 -1.56
N ASN A 90 7.44 0.12 -2.08
CA ASN A 90 7.31 -0.15 -3.51
C ASN A 90 6.07 -1.02 -3.75
N PHE A 91 4.93 -0.37 -4.01
CA PHE A 91 3.63 -1.04 -4.15
C PHE A 91 3.59 -1.98 -5.37
N LEU A 92 4.06 -1.51 -6.54
CA LEU A 92 4.04 -2.29 -7.78
C LEU A 92 5.18 -3.31 -7.89
N GLY A 93 6.09 -3.37 -6.92
CA GLY A 93 7.18 -4.35 -6.82
C GLY A 93 6.71 -5.77 -6.49
N ARG A 94 5.67 -6.27 -7.16
CA ARG A 94 5.02 -7.57 -6.93
C ARG A 94 4.89 -8.36 -8.23
N GLN A 95 4.57 -9.65 -8.08
CA GLN A 95 4.26 -10.50 -9.22
C GLN A 95 3.00 -9.98 -9.94
N PRO A 96 2.98 -9.90 -11.29
CA PRO A 96 1.82 -9.40 -12.04
C PRO A 96 0.50 -10.10 -11.70
N LYS A 97 0.54 -11.42 -11.44
CA LYS A 97 -0.64 -12.20 -11.04
C LYS A 97 -1.28 -11.66 -9.75
N GLU A 98 -0.48 -11.31 -8.75
CA GLU A 98 -1.00 -10.77 -7.49
C GLU A 98 -1.57 -9.35 -7.65
N LEU A 99 -0.98 -8.54 -8.55
CA LEU A 99 -1.51 -7.21 -8.85
C LEU A 99 -2.86 -7.30 -9.56
N ASN A 100 -3.00 -8.20 -10.54
CA ASN A 100 -4.27 -8.42 -11.23
C ASN A 100 -5.37 -8.88 -10.25
N GLU A 101 -5.04 -9.85 -9.39
CA GLU A 101 -5.96 -10.30 -8.34
C GLU A 101 -6.35 -9.15 -7.39
N PHE A 102 -5.39 -8.30 -7.00
CA PHE A 102 -5.68 -7.10 -6.21
C PHE A 102 -6.66 -6.16 -6.92
N PHE A 103 -6.42 -5.82 -8.20
CA PHE A 103 -7.30 -4.90 -8.93
C PHE A 103 -8.72 -5.45 -9.06
N GLU A 104 -8.87 -6.74 -9.37
CA GLU A 104 -10.17 -7.41 -9.47
C GLU A 104 -10.93 -7.39 -8.14
N LEU A 105 -10.27 -7.77 -7.04
CA LEU A 105 -10.89 -7.80 -5.72
C LEU A 105 -11.19 -6.40 -5.20
N TRP A 106 -10.32 -5.43 -5.46
CA TRP A 106 -10.50 -4.05 -5.02
C TRP A 106 -11.74 -3.43 -5.66
N GLU A 107 -11.85 -3.53 -6.99
CA GLU A 107 -13.00 -2.99 -7.75
C GLU A 107 -14.30 -3.65 -7.31
N LYS A 108 -14.29 -4.97 -7.05
CA LYS A 108 -15.48 -5.73 -6.68
C LYS A 108 -15.94 -5.53 -5.24
N GLU A 109 -15.02 -5.38 -4.29
CA GLU A 109 -15.35 -5.50 -2.85
C GLU A 109 -15.04 -4.29 -1.99
N VAL A 110 -14.19 -3.38 -2.44
CA VAL A 110 -13.75 -2.21 -1.66
C VAL A 110 -14.15 -0.92 -2.37
N ASN A 111 -13.68 -0.73 -3.60
CA ASN A 111 -13.99 0.40 -4.46
C ASN A 111 -13.84 1.79 -3.77
N ILE A 112 -12.81 1.92 -2.94
CA ILE A 112 -12.43 3.18 -2.28
C ILE A 112 -11.26 3.77 -3.07
N PRO A 113 -11.24 5.09 -3.35
CA PRO A 113 -10.07 5.75 -3.91
C PRO A 113 -8.83 5.47 -3.07
N TYR A 114 -7.68 5.33 -3.72
CA TYR A 114 -6.44 5.05 -2.99
C TYR A 114 -5.22 5.72 -3.60
N TRP A 115 -4.17 5.80 -2.81
CA TRP A 115 -2.91 6.43 -3.16
C TRP A 115 -1.74 5.50 -2.84
N ILE A 116 -0.71 5.47 -3.68
CA ILE A 116 0.44 4.56 -3.53
C ILE A 116 1.79 5.28 -3.61
N ASN A 117 2.82 4.69 -2.99
CA ASN A 117 4.23 4.94 -3.34
C ASN A 117 4.78 3.77 -4.17
N THR A 118 5.58 4.06 -5.19
CA THR A 118 6.24 3.03 -6.00
C THR A 118 7.54 3.51 -6.63
N CYS A 119 8.31 2.59 -7.22
CA CYS A 119 9.53 2.94 -7.98
C CYS A 119 9.20 3.13 -9.47
N ILE A 120 9.89 4.06 -10.15
CA ILE A 120 9.63 4.38 -11.56
C ILE A 120 9.80 3.13 -12.45
N GLU A 121 10.75 2.26 -12.13
CA GLU A 121 11.06 1.04 -12.86
C GLU A 121 9.94 -0.01 -12.81
N THR A 122 9.01 0.13 -11.86
CA THR A 122 7.86 -0.79 -11.71
C THR A 122 6.58 -0.27 -12.37
N VAL A 123 6.55 0.99 -12.78
CA VAL A 123 5.43 1.56 -13.53
C VAL A 123 5.59 1.19 -15.01
N ASN A 124 4.52 0.68 -15.62
CA ASN A 124 4.54 0.32 -17.03
C ASN A 124 3.14 0.47 -17.68
N GLU A 125 3.09 0.32 -18.99
CA GLU A 125 1.86 0.48 -19.78
C GLU A 125 0.76 -0.52 -19.44
N GLN A 126 1.10 -1.65 -18.78
CA GLN A 126 0.13 -2.66 -18.40
C GLN A 126 -0.56 -2.32 -17.07
N ASN A 127 0.20 -1.85 -16.07
CA ASN A 127 -0.36 -1.58 -14.74
C ASN A 127 -0.96 -0.18 -14.58
N LEU A 128 -0.51 0.81 -15.35
CA LEU A 128 -1.01 2.18 -15.23
C LEU A 128 -2.51 2.32 -15.56
N PRO A 129 -3.05 1.68 -16.62
CA PRO A 129 -4.49 1.68 -16.88
C PRO A 129 -5.30 1.01 -15.77
N LEU A 130 -4.78 -0.08 -15.18
CA LEU A 130 -5.43 -0.82 -14.09
C LEU A 130 -5.48 0.01 -12.80
N LEU A 131 -4.40 0.73 -12.47
CA LEU A 131 -4.37 1.69 -11.38
C LEU A 131 -5.46 2.76 -11.55
N LYS A 132 -5.54 3.37 -12.74
CA LYS A 132 -6.56 4.38 -13.02
C LYS A 132 -7.98 3.80 -12.91
N LYS A 133 -8.23 2.63 -13.51
CA LYS A 133 -9.54 1.98 -13.49
C LYS A 133 -10.00 1.64 -12.07
N SER A 134 -9.09 1.17 -11.22
CA SER A 134 -9.40 0.76 -9.84
C SER A 134 -9.51 1.91 -8.84
N GLY A 135 -9.34 3.17 -9.28
CA GLY A 135 -9.51 4.34 -8.43
C GLY A 135 -8.22 4.84 -7.75
N CYS A 136 -7.04 4.53 -8.31
CA CYS A 136 -5.80 5.17 -7.86
C CYS A 136 -5.83 6.67 -8.18
N VAL A 137 -5.87 7.51 -7.15
CA VAL A 137 -5.98 8.97 -7.26
C VAL A 137 -4.63 9.69 -7.20
N GLY A 138 -3.57 8.97 -6.84
CA GLY A 138 -2.22 9.53 -6.89
C GLY A 138 -1.14 8.49 -6.65
N ILE A 139 0.02 8.79 -7.22
CA ILE A 139 1.21 7.93 -7.17
C ILE A 139 2.38 8.84 -6.80
N ALA A 140 3.07 8.57 -5.70
CA ALA A 140 4.41 9.07 -5.51
C ALA A 140 5.41 8.12 -6.14
N ILE A 141 6.34 8.69 -6.90
CA ILE A 141 7.41 7.96 -7.54
C ILE A 141 8.73 8.47 -6.98
N GLY A 142 9.51 7.58 -6.38
CA GLY A 142 10.89 7.89 -6.00
C GLY A 142 11.77 7.95 -7.24
N LEU A 143 12.21 9.15 -7.62
CA LEU A 143 13.23 9.34 -8.65
C LEU A 143 14.61 9.11 -8.04
N ARG A 144 15.46 8.35 -8.72
CA ARG A 144 16.86 8.11 -8.37
C ARG A 144 17.72 8.56 -9.55
N ASP A 145 18.75 9.36 -9.29
CA ASP A 145 19.89 9.47 -10.21
C ASP A 145 20.76 8.21 -10.06
N ARG A 146 21.20 7.65 -11.18
CA ARG A 146 22.02 6.44 -11.17
C ARG A 146 23.39 6.70 -10.56
#